data_AF-A0A5E4VTS2-F1
#
_entry.id   AF-A0A5E4VTS2-F1
#
_cell.length_a   1.000
_cell.length_b   1.000
_cell.length_c   1.000
_cell.angle_alpha   90.00
_cell.angle_beta   90.00
_cell.angle_gamma   90.00
#
_symmetry.space_group_name_H-M   'P 1'
#
loop_
_entity.id
_entity.type
_entity.pdbx_description
1 polymer ?
#
loop_
_entity_poly.entity_id
_entity_poly.type
_entity_poly.pdbx_seq_one_letter_code
_entity_poly.pdbx_strand_id
1 'polypeptide(L)'
;MSAKDGTKTGGDGKWGGLDIPKSLAREGHVVWFYEHNRYLGLEWDELAGEIKKAHVANPENAIYFDTFAHAVVASDRLVSPSLVLYSPGKGLRPQVKG
;
A
#
# COMPACT_ATOMS: atom_id res chain seq x y z
N MET A 1 12.21 -20.41 -32.09
CA MET A 1 11.15 -19.54 -31.54
C MET A 1 11.56 -19.15 -30.13
N SER A 2 11.57 -17.84 -29.89
CA SER A 2 12.07 -17.17 -28.70
C SER A 2 11.24 -17.43 -27.45
N ALA A 3 11.92 -17.57 -26.32
CA ALA A 3 11.61 -16.80 -25.11
C ALA A 3 12.92 -16.74 -24.30
N LYS A 4 13.64 -15.62 -24.45
CA LYS A 4 14.89 -15.37 -23.74
C LYS A 4 14.61 -15.10 -22.27
N ASP A 5 15.52 -15.64 -21.49
CA ASP A 5 15.77 -15.48 -20.06
C ASP A 5 15.54 -14.09 -19.49
N GLY A 6 15.07 -14.11 -18.24
CA GLY A 6 15.74 -13.38 -17.17
C GLY A 6 15.42 -11.89 -17.06
N THR A 7 14.49 -11.56 -16.17
CA THR A 7 14.65 -10.34 -15.37
C THR A 7 14.35 -10.67 -13.91
N LYS A 8 15.40 -11.11 -13.20
CA LYS A 8 15.52 -10.89 -11.77
C LYS A 8 15.80 -9.40 -11.58
N THR A 9 14.89 -8.66 -10.97
CA THR A 9 15.23 -7.40 -10.28
C THR A 9 14.65 -7.46 -8.87
N GLY A 10 15.27 -8.31 -8.07
CA GLY A 10 15.27 -8.18 -6.62
C GLY A 10 16.15 -6.99 -6.22
N GLY A 11 15.66 -5.77 -6.36
CA GLY A 11 16.23 -4.59 -5.70
C GLY A 11 15.33 -4.22 -4.52
N ASP A 12 15.87 -3.88 -3.36
CA ASP A 12 15.08 -3.31 -2.27
C ASP A 12 14.31 -2.10 -2.84
N GLY A 13 12.99 -2.11 -2.71
CA GLY A 13 12.08 -1.27 -3.49
C GLY A 13 12.18 0.19 -3.07
N LYS A 14 13.19 0.89 -3.58
CA LYS A 14 13.44 2.30 -3.26
C LYS A 14 12.80 3.18 -4.33
N TRP A 15 11.73 3.89 -4.02
CA TRP A 15 11.17 4.92 -4.91
C TRP A 15 11.63 6.30 -4.45
N GLY A 16 12.45 6.98 -5.27
CA GLY A 16 12.94 8.32 -4.92
C GLY A 16 13.70 8.39 -3.59
N GLY A 17 14.23 7.26 -3.09
CA GLY A 17 14.88 7.19 -1.78
C GLY A 17 14.02 6.59 -0.65
N LEU A 18 12.74 6.29 -0.89
CA LEU A 18 11.81 5.75 0.11
C LEU A 18 11.73 4.23 0.07
N ASP A 19 11.77 3.59 1.22
CA ASP A 19 11.61 2.13 1.35
C ASP A 19 10.14 1.71 1.20
N ILE A 20 9.85 0.98 0.12
CA ILE A 20 8.52 0.47 -0.18
C ILE A 20 8.39 -0.97 0.33
N PRO A 21 7.22 -1.36 0.83
CA PRO A 21 6.90 -2.74 1.18
C PRO A 21 7.25 -3.72 0.06
N LYS A 22 7.88 -4.85 0.44
CA LYS A 22 8.32 -5.89 -0.51
C LYS A 22 7.16 -6.65 -1.15
N SER A 23 6.06 -6.78 -0.41
CA SER A 23 4.84 -7.44 -0.85
C SER A 23 3.65 -6.88 -0.08
N LEU A 24 2.47 -7.06 -0.66
CA LEU A 24 1.19 -6.74 -0.03
C LEU A 24 0.31 -8.00 0.02
N ALA A 25 -0.72 -7.95 0.86
CA ALA A 25 -1.56 -9.11 1.17
C ALA A 25 -2.54 -9.44 0.04
N ARG A 26 -3.04 -8.42 -0.67
CA ARG A 26 -4.15 -8.52 -1.62
C ARG A 26 -3.88 -7.68 -2.87
N GLU A 27 -4.65 -7.90 -3.92
CA GLU A 27 -4.68 -7.02 -5.09
C GLU A 27 -5.42 -5.72 -4.75
N GLY A 28 -4.99 -4.60 -5.33
CA GLY A 28 -5.65 -3.30 -5.18
C GLY A 28 -4.70 -2.15 -4.83
N HIS A 29 -5.27 -0.96 -4.69
CA HIS A 29 -4.55 0.27 -4.37
C HIS A 29 -4.55 0.49 -2.85
N VAL A 30 -3.38 0.79 -2.27
CA VAL A 30 -3.20 0.99 -0.83
C VAL A 30 -2.51 2.32 -0.58
N VAL A 31 -2.95 3.05 0.44
CA VAL A 31 -2.28 4.27 0.89
C VAL A 31 -1.18 3.89 1.89
N TRP A 32 0.05 4.30 1.61
CA TRP A 32 1.26 4.03 2.40
C TRP A 32 1.86 5.32 2.97
N PHE A 33 1.94 5.40 4.30
CA PHE A 33 2.59 6.47 5.04
C PHE A 33 4.07 6.13 5.21
N TYR A 34 4.88 6.57 4.26
CA TYR A 34 6.30 6.20 4.17
C TYR A 34 7.14 6.71 5.34
N GLU A 35 6.74 7.79 6.02
CA GLU A 35 7.45 8.27 7.22
C GLU A 35 7.23 7.39 8.45
N HIS A 36 6.12 6.64 8.47
CA HIS A 36 5.72 5.84 9.63
C HIS A 36 5.80 4.33 9.37
N ASN A 37 6.12 3.93 8.15
CA ASN A 37 6.02 2.55 7.69
C ASN A 37 4.65 1.91 8.03
N ARG A 38 3.56 2.65 7.77
CA ARG A 38 2.19 2.20 8.05
C ARG A 38 1.26 2.41 6.86
N TYR A 39 0.17 1.66 6.83
CA TYR A 39 -0.87 1.74 5.81
C TYR A 39 -2.11 2.44 6.36
N LEU A 40 -2.93 2.93 5.44
CA LEU A 40 -4.31 3.26 5.78
C LEU A 40 -5.09 1.96 5.94
N GLY A 41 -5.59 1.71 7.14
CA GLY A 41 -6.34 0.52 7.47
C GLY A 41 -7.62 0.83 8.24
N LEU A 42 -8.23 -0.24 8.72
CA LEU A 42 -9.38 -0.20 9.61
C LEU A 42 -9.04 -0.89 10.92
N GLU A 43 -9.39 -0.25 12.03
CA GLU A 43 -9.29 -0.84 13.38
C GLU A 43 -10.61 -0.66 14.13
N TRP A 44 -10.89 -1.60 15.03
CA TRP A 44 -12.03 -1.51 15.93
C TRP A 44 -11.71 -0.52 17.06
N ASP A 45 -12.52 0.52 17.18
CA ASP A 45 -12.46 1.46 18.30
C ASP A 45 -13.42 0.97 19.40
N GLU A 46 -12.86 0.42 20.48
CA GLU A 46 -13.65 -0.11 21.61
C GLU A 46 -14.49 0.97 22.31
N LEU A 47 -14.01 2.22 22.35
CA LEU A 47 -14.70 3.31 23.05
C LEU A 47 -15.91 3.80 22.25
N ALA A 48 -15.78 3.84 20.92
CA ALA A 48 -16.86 4.23 20.03
C ALA A 48 -17.75 3.06 19.60
N GLY A 49 -17.31 1.81 19.81
CA GLY A 49 -18.02 0.61 19.38
C GLY A 49 -18.16 0.50 17.86
N GLU A 50 -17.21 1.04 17.10
CA GLU A 50 -17.27 1.11 15.64
C GLU A 50 -15.90 0.89 14.99
N ILE A 51 -15.90 0.54 13.70
CA ILE A 51 -14.68 0.42 12.90
C ILE A 51 -14.29 1.81 12.38
N LYS A 52 -13.06 2.23 12.65
CA LYS A 52 -12.51 3.52 12.21
C LYS A 52 -11.29 3.34 11.32
N LYS A 53 -11.03 4.37 10.51
CA LYS A 53 -9.77 4.48 9.75
C LYS A 53 -8.61 4.74 10.71
N ALA A 54 -7.55 3.96 10.56
CA ALA A 54 -6.38 4.04 11.42
C ALA A 54 -5.07 3.79 10.64
N HIS A 55 -3.94 4.13 11.25
CA HIS A 55 -2.62 3.79 10.76
C HIS A 55 -2.24 2.37 11.22
N VAL A 56 -2.27 1.41 10.30
CA VAL A 56 -1.99 0.00 10.61
C VAL A 56 -0.61 -0.40 10.12
N ALA A 57 0.12 -1.20 10.91
CA ALA A 57 1.42 -1.74 10.49
C ALA A 57 1.30 -3.00 9.62
N ASN A 58 0.24 -3.78 9.82
CA ASN A 58 0.03 -5.04 9.11
C ASN A 58 -0.69 -4.79 7.76
N PRO A 59 -0.10 -5.18 6.61
CA PRO A 59 -0.75 -5.04 5.31
C PRO A 59 -2.03 -5.87 5.14
N GLU A 60 -2.30 -6.85 6.01
CA GLU A 60 -3.58 -7.59 6.04
C GLU A 60 -4.75 -6.74 6.54
N ASN A 61 -4.47 -5.74 7.39
CA ASN A 61 -5.47 -4.83 7.95
C ASN A 61 -5.59 -3.52 7.13
N ALA A 62 -4.80 -3.39 6.07
CA ALA A 62 -4.84 -2.25 5.17
C ALA A 62 -6.10 -2.28 4.30
N ILE A 63 -6.60 -1.10 3.93
CA ILE A 63 -7.68 -0.97 2.96
C ILE A 63 -7.08 -1.07 1.55
N TYR A 64 -7.63 -1.98 0.75
CA TYR A 64 -7.32 -2.12 -0.67
C TYR A 64 -8.48 -1.54 -1.48
N PHE A 65 -8.22 -0.47 -2.21
CA PHE A 65 -9.19 0.18 -3.08
C PHE A 65 -9.10 -0.39 -4.50
N ASP A 66 -10.25 -0.61 -5.13
CA ASP A 66 -10.31 -1.09 -6.51
C ASP A 66 -9.69 -0.08 -7.49
N THR A 67 -9.79 1.22 -7.19
CA THR A 67 -9.34 2.29 -8.07
C THR A 67 -8.32 3.22 -7.39
N PHE A 68 -7.37 3.72 -8.18
CA PHE A 68 -6.43 4.75 -7.75
C PHE A 68 -7.14 6.01 -7.25
N ALA A 69 -8.20 6.44 -7.93
CA ALA A 69 -8.96 7.63 -7.55
C ALA A 69 -9.58 7.52 -6.14
N HIS A 70 -10.12 6.36 -5.77
CA HIS A 70 -10.63 6.13 -4.41
C HIS A 70 -9.52 6.20 -3.36
N ALA A 71 -8.35 5.64 -3.67
CA ALA A 71 -7.19 5.72 -2.78
C ALA A 71 -6.71 7.17 -2.58
N VAL A 72 -6.66 7.97 -3.66
CA VAL A 72 -6.29 9.39 -3.61
C VAL A 72 -7.28 10.19 -2.76
N VAL A 73 -8.59 10.02 -2.99
CA VAL A 73 -9.63 10.71 -2.18
C VAL A 73 -9.58 10.27 -0.72
N ALA A 74 -9.24 9.01 -0.45
CA ALA A 74 -9.07 8.51 0.90
C ALA A 74 -7.82 9.09 1.58
N SER A 75 -6.74 9.34 0.84
CA SER A 75 -5.51 9.98 1.36
C SER A 75 -5.62 11.50 1.49
N ASP A 76 -6.41 12.17 0.65
CA ASP A 76 -6.55 13.64 0.63
C ASP A 76 -7.05 14.21 1.97
N ARG A 77 -7.85 13.42 2.70
CA ARG A 77 -8.37 13.80 4.01
C ARG A 77 -7.38 13.59 5.16
N LEU A 78 -6.15 13.16 4.88
CA LEU A 78 -5.17 12.75 5.88
C LEU A 78 -4.06 13.80 5.98
N VAL A 79 -3.63 14.07 7.21
CA VAL A 79 -2.61 15.09 7.50
C VAL A 79 -1.19 14.57 7.25
N SER A 80 -1.03 13.25 7.17
CA SER A 80 0.27 12.59 7.04
C SER A 80 0.70 12.42 5.57
N PRO A 81 1.97 12.68 5.22
CA PRO A 81 2.49 12.40 3.89
C PRO A 81 2.32 10.92 3.50
N SER A 82 1.83 10.68 2.30
CA SER A 82 1.52 9.33 1.83
C SER A 82 1.75 9.14 0.33
N LEU A 83 1.90 7.88 -0.06
CA LEU A 83 1.94 7.42 -1.45
C LEU A 83 0.82 6.42 -1.68
N VAL A 84 0.30 6.37 -2.90
CA VAL A 84 -0.58 5.27 -3.30
C VAL A 84 0.25 4.20 -3.99
N LEU A 85 0.18 2.97 -3.47
CA LEU A 85 0.80 1.80 -4.05
C LEU A 85 -0.27 0.96 -4.74
N TYR A 86 0.01 0.45 -5.93
CA TYR A 86 -0.77 -0.59 -6.56
C TYR A 86 -0.15 -1.96 -6.29
N SER A 87 -0.92 -2.85 -5.66
CA SER A 87 -0.59 -4.26 -5.51
C SER A 87 -1.24 -5.07 -6.64
N PRO A 88 -0.46 -5.76 -7.49
CA PRO A 88 -1.01 -6.65 -8.51
C PRO A 88 -1.44 -8.02 -7.95
N GLY A 89 -1.29 -8.28 -6.65
CA GLY A 89 -1.69 -9.54 -6.02
C GLY A 89 -0.67 -10.07 -5.01
N LYS A 90 -1.09 -11.09 -4.25
CA LYS A 90 -0.31 -11.65 -3.13
C LYS A 90 1.06 -12.13 -3.59
N GLY A 91 2.10 -11.69 -2.87
CA GLY A 91 3.49 -12.09 -3.13
C GLY A 91 4.16 -11.36 -4.29
N LEU A 92 3.44 -10.50 -5.00
CA LEU A 92 4.00 -9.63 -6.02
C LEU A 92 4.41 -8.29 -5.42
N ARG A 93 5.37 -7.63 -6.08
CA ARG A 93 5.88 -6.34 -5.64
C ARG A 93 4.89 -5.22 -5.97
N PRO A 94 4.59 -4.32 -5.02
CA PRO A 94 3.77 -3.15 -5.28
C PRO A 94 4.48 -2.15 -6.19
N GLN A 95 3.71 -1.36 -6.93
CA GLN A 95 4.18 -0.26 -7.77
C GLN A 95 3.68 1.07 -7.21
N VAL A 96 4.52 2.10 -7.16
CA VAL A 96 4.05 3.45 -6.84
C VAL A 96 3.18 3.97 -7.97
N LYS A 97 2.05 4.55 -7.62
CA LYS A 97 1.19 5.32 -8.51
C LYS A 97 1.25 6.79 -8.08
N GLY A 98 1.50 7.67 -9.04
CA GLY A 98 1.59 9.12 -8.87
C GLY A 98 0.84 9.83 -9.96
#